data_AF-A0A553JY62-F1
#
_entry.id   AF-A0A553JY62-F1
#
_cell.length_a   1.000
_cell.length_b   1.000
_cell.length_c   1.000
_cell.angle_alpha   90.00
_cell.angle_beta   90.00
_cell.angle_gamma   90.00
#
_symmetry.space_group_name_H-M   'P 1'
#
loop_
_entity.id
_entity.type
_entity.pdbx_description
1 polymer ?
#
loop_
_entity_poly.entity_id
_entity_poly.type
_entity_poly.pdbx_seq_one_letter_code
_entity_poly.pdbx_strand_id
1 'polypeptide(L)'
;MVQQSPRDRGARVGLGALLGAVAGLVGLLPWLTTGGTAPLQNLWATATPPDGMPFVLLPFSQYHVTDIIGLVVVGSAAAGLIGRILRGRLSRAGMIALVGAALLVQLVALGQTTLEINAGLQAGTASAIYLATLVGVTALAVVVGLVAMLLVSLAPRAGAVVGLAVGALALGPWMTGPWIGGGELIPGAGGVLLAVARWLPPMLVGAAIAWAGLRSLGRVLAALVGLLLVWVVPALTTAIQASLGSRALLRDLPGLLDYFLRVLAAAATTPAVALPPLVVCVVVAGLGMLVHRGRRVG
;
A
#
# COMPACT_ATOMS: atom_id res chain seq x y z
N MET A 1 25.33 -32.94 -3.24
CA MET A 1 25.25 -31.60 -3.87
C MET A 1 25.09 -31.80 -5.37
N VAL A 2 23.86 -31.73 -5.89
CA VAL A 2 23.62 -31.82 -7.33
C VAL A 2 24.05 -30.50 -7.97
N GLN A 3 25.08 -30.51 -8.82
CA GLN A 3 25.50 -29.34 -9.59
C GLN A 3 24.35 -28.93 -10.53
N GLN A 4 23.75 -27.77 -10.27
CA GLN A 4 22.68 -27.22 -11.11
C GLN A 4 23.25 -26.73 -12.43
N SER A 5 22.62 -27.11 -13.55
CA SER A 5 23.03 -26.66 -14.88
C SER A 5 22.85 -25.14 -15.04
N PRO A 6 23.67 -24.46 -15.87
CA PRO A 6 23.54 -23.02 -16.11
C PRO A 6 22.15 -22.60 -16.62
N ARG A 7 21.47 -23.45 -17.41
CA ARG A 7 20.11 -23.21 -17.93
C ARG A 7 19.07 -23.13 -16.81
N ASP A 8 19.18 -23.98 -15.81
CA ASP A 8 18.26 -23.98 -14.66
C ASP A 8 18.40 -22.73 -13.79
N ARG A 9 19.61 -22.15 -13.73
CA ARG A 9 19.83 -20.89 -13.01
C ARG A 9 19.19 -19.72 -13.72
N GLY A 10 19.37 -19.62 -15.05
CA GLY A 10 18.75 -18.58 -15.88
C GLY A 10 17.23 -18.57 -15.77
N ALA A 11 16.60 -19.75 -15.86
CA ALA A 11 15.15 -19.89 -15.75
C ALA A 11 14.60 -19.40 -14.39
N ARG A 12 15.30 -19.69 -13.28
CA ARG A 12 14.89 -19.22 -11.94
C ARG A 12 15.05 -17.71 -11.75
N VAL A 13 16.05 -17.11 -12.39
CA VAL A 13 16.23 -15.66 -12.41
C VAL A 13 15.11 -15.00 -13.20
N GLY A 14 14.81 -15.52 -14.39
CA GLY A 14 13.71 -15.06 -15.23
C GLY A 14 12.36 -15.17 -14.52
N LEU A 15 12.08 -16.30 -13.86
CA LEU A 15 10.87 -16.48 -13.07
C LEU A 15 10.77 -15.48 -11.92
N GLY A 16 11.88 -15.24 -11.20
CA GLY A 16 11.94 -14.23 -10.14
C GLY A 16 11.56 -12.85 -10.67
N ALA A 17 12.22 -12.41 -11.75
CA ALA A 17 11.93 -11.12 -12.39
C ALA A 17 10.46 -11.00 -12.84
N LEU A 18 9.93 -12.03 -13.52
CA LEU A 18 8.54 -12.04 -13.97
C LEU A 18 7.56 -11.88 -12.79
N LEU A 19 7.75 -12.65 -11.73
CA LEU A 19 6.88 -12.59 -10.56
C LEU A 19 6.98 -11.24 -9.82
N GLY A 20 8.18 -10.65 -9.77
CA GLY A 20 8.38 -9.31 -9.23
C GLY A 20 7.64 -8.24 -10.05
N ALA A 21 7.76 -8.30 -11.38
CA ALA A 21 7.07 -7.39 -12.28
C ALA A 21 5.54 -7.53 -12.18
N VAL A 22 5.02 -8.77 -12.19
CA VAL A 22 3.58 -9.04 -12.02
C VAL A 22 3.10 -8.49 -10.68
N ALA A 23 3.83 -8.70 -9.59
CA ALA A 23 3.45 -8.16 -8.29
C ALA A 23 3.41 -6.62 -8.27
N GLY A 24 4.39 -5.97 -8.89
CA GLY A 24 4.39 -4.51 -9.07
C GLY A 24 3.16 -4.03 -9.84
N LEU A 25 2.82 -4.70 -10.96
CA LEU A 25 1.66 -4.39 -11.79
C LEU A 25 0.33 -4.63 -11.07
N VAL A 26 0.22 -5.68 -10.25
CA VAL A 26 -0.96 -5.92 -9.39
C VAL A 26 -1.19 -4.73 -8.46
N GLY A 27 -0.11 -4.10 -7.96
CA GLY A 27 -0.21 -2.87 -7.19
C GLY A 27 -0.90 -1.75 -7.97
N LEU A 28 -0.54 -1.56 -9.24
CA LEU A 28 -1.10 -0.50 -10.10
C LEU A 28 -2.48 -0.84 -10.70
N LEU A 29 -2.89 -2.11 -10.63
CA LEU A 29 -4.05 -2.63 -11.34
C LEU A 29 -5.33 -1.81 -11.14
N PRO A 30 -5.73 -1.41 -9.92
CA PRO A 30 -6.98 -0.67 -9.73
C PRO A 30 -7.00 0.66 -10.52
N TRP A 31 -5.85 1.34 -10.62
CA TRP A 31 -5.71 2.56 -11.40
C TRP A 31 -5.69 2.30 -12.91
N LEU A 32 -4.99 1.25 -13.34
CA LEU A 32 -4.97 0.89 -14.76
C LEU A 32 -6.34 0.45 -15.27
N THR A 33 -7.20 -0.11 -14.41
CA THR A 33 -8.58 -0.46 -14.77
C THR A 33 -9.48 0.76 -15.00
N THR A 34 -9.11 1.95 -14.52
CA THR A 34 -9.83 3.21 -14.84
C THR A 34 -9.27 3.91 -16.07
N GLY A 35 -8.44 3.21 -16.87
CA GLY A 35 -7.83 3.75 -18.10
C GLY A 35 -6.50 4.46 -17.87
N GLY A 36 -6.09 4.69 -16.62
CA GLY A 36 -4.82 5.35 -16.30
C GLY A 36 -4.73 6.82 -16.75
N THR A 37 -5.85 7.48 -17.02
CA THR A 37 -5.90 8.90 -17.39
C THR A 37 -5.59 9.78 -16.18
N ALA A 38 -4.64 10.71 -16.28
CA ALA A 38 -4.22 11.55 -15.16
C ALA A 38 -5.43 12.28 -14.53
N PRO A 39 -5.52 12.32 -13.18
CA PRO A 39 -6.56 13.11 -12.53
C PRO A 39 -6.46 14.57 -12.95
N LEU A 40 -7.60 15.28 -12.93
CA LEU A 40 -7.63 16.70 -13.29
C LEU A 40 -6.67 17.53 -12.42
N GLN A 41 -5.80 18.30 -13.08
CA GLN A 41 -4.78 19.13 -12.43
C GLN A 41 -5.24 20.58 -12.37
N ASN A 42 -5.29 21.16 -11.16
CA ASN A 42 -5.65 22.57 -10.99
C ASN A 42 -4.59 23.55 -11.53
N LEU A 43 -3.37 23.06 -11.77
CA LEU A 43 -2.22 23.84 -12.20
C LEU A 43 -1.78 23.48 -13.63
N TRP A 44 -2.68 22.88 -14.42
CA TRP A 44 -2.39 22.58 -15.83
C TRP A 44 -2.23 23.87 -16.64
N ALA A 45 -1.27 23.90 -17.56
CA ALA A 45 -0.94 25.11 -18.33
C ALA A 45 -2.06 25.53 -19.31
N THR A 46 -2.81 24.55 -19.81
CA THR A 46 -3.90 24.74 -20.77
C THR A 46 -5.22 24.28 -20.20
N ALA A 47 -6.33 24.85 -20.68
CA ALA A 47 -7.64 24.33 -20.38
C ALA A 47 -7.82 22.97 -21.07
N THR A 48 -7.72 21.88 -20.30
CA THR A 48 -7.80 20.50 -20.79
C THR A 48 -8.97 19.79 -20.10
N PRO A 49 -9.93 19.23 -20.85
CA PRO A 49 -11.01 18.45 -20.26
C PRO A 49 -10.48 17.13 -19.66
N PRO A 50 -11.22 16.46 -18.75
CA PRO A 50 -10.74 15.26 -18.06
C PRO A 50 -10.31 14.11 -18.98
N ASP A 51 -11.00 13.93 -20.12
CA ASP A 51 -10.72 12.93 -21.15
C ASP A 51 -9.49 13.27 -22.00
N GLY A 52 -9.07 14.54 -22.01
CA GLY A 52 -7.84 15.00 -22.68
C GLY A 52 -6.58 14.93 -21.82
N MET A 53 -6.68 14.50 -20.56
CA MET A 53 -5.52 14.35 -19.68
C MET A 53 -4.62 13.18 -20.14
N PRO A 54 -3.29 13.27 -19.97
CA PRO A 54 -2.38 12.24 -20.45
C PRO A 54 -2.49 10.94 -19.65
N PHE A 55 -2.04 9.83 -20.25
CA PHE A 55 -1.91 8.57 -19.54
C PHE A 55 -0.76 8.62 -18.52
N VAL A 56 -1.03 8.16 -17.30
CA VAL A 56 -0.05 8.06 -16.22
C VAL A 56 -0.20 6.75 -15.46
N LEU A 57 0.92 6.24 -14.96
CA LEU A 57 0.95 4.99 -14.19
C LEU A 57 0.53 5.18 -12.72
N LEU A 58 0.57 6.41 -12.21
CA LEU A 58 0.13 6.76 -10.86
C LEU A 58 -0.83 7.95 -10.88
N PRO A 59 -1.87 7.96 -10.02
CA PRO A 59 -2.84 9.04 -9.96
C PRO A 59 -2.27 10.25 -9.21
N PHE A 60 -1.31 10.96 -9.81
CA PHE A 60 -0.70 12.15 -9.20
C PHE A 60 -1.74 13.26 -9.00
N SER A 61 -2.21 13.39 -7.77
CA SER A 61 -3.13 14.43 -7.33
C SER A 61 -3.12 14.53 -5.82
N GLN A 62 -3.35 15.73 -5.28
CA GLN A 62 -3.54 15.94 -3.84
C GLN A 62 -4.70 15.10 -3.27
N TYR A 63 -5.68 14.73 -4.10
CA TYR A 63 -6.84 13.92 -3.71
C TYR A 63 -6.56 12.41 -3.69
N HIS A 64 -5.49 11.98 -4.34
CA HIS A 64 -5.15 10.57 -4.54
C HIS A 64 -3.89 10.16 -3.76
N VAL A 65 -3.43 10.97 -2.80
CA VAL A 65 -2.23 10.69 -2.01
C VAL A 65 -2.29 9.32 -1.31
N THR A 66 -3.42 8.98 -0.70
CA THR A 66 -3.56 7.67 -0.03
C THR A 66 -3.64 6.52 -1.02
N ASP A 67 -4.16 6.79 -2.22
CA ASP A 67 -4.29 5.79 -3.27
C ASP A 67 -2.92 5.43 -3.81
N ILE A 68 -2.07 6.43 -4.08
CA ILE A 68 -0.66 6.23 -4.44
C ILE A 68 0.04 5.33 -3.43
N ILE A 69 -0.13 5.60 -2.13
CA ILE A 69 0.44 4.75 -1.07
C ILE A 69 -0.10 3.32 -1.17
N GLY A 70 -1.41 3.15 -1.33
CA GLY A 70 -2.05 1.84 -1.52
C GLY A 70 -1.47 1.06 -2.71
N LEU A 71 -1.42 1.68 -3.88
CA LEU A 71 -0.92 1.10 -5.13
C LEU A 71 0.51 0.59 -5.00
N VAL A 72 1.41 1.42 -4.45
CA VAL A 72 2.84 1.09 -4.30
C VAL A 72 3.07 0.01 -3.23
N VAL A 73 2.43 0.16 -2.07
CA VAL A 73 2.67 -0.73 -0.92
C VAL A 73 2.05 -2.11 -1.14
N VAL A 74 0.86 -2.21 -1.74
CA VAL A 74 0.22 -3.50 -2.02
C VAL A 74 1.04 -4.30 -3.03
N GLY A 75 1.50 -3.69 -4.12
CA GLY A 75 2.36 -4.38 -5.09
C GLY A 75 3.65 -4.90 -4.45
N SER A 76 4.26 -4.11 -3.57
CA SER A 76 5.47 -4.51 -2.84
C SER A 76 5.20 -5.64 -1.82
N ALA A 77 4.09 -5.57 -1.09
CA ALA A 77 3.69 -6.62 -0.15
C ALA A 77 3.38 -7.95 -0.86
N ALA A 78 2.73 -7.89 -2.03
CA ALA A 78 2.48 -9.05 -2.88
C ALA A 78 3.79 -9.71 -3.33
N ALA A 79 4.78 -8.92 -3.78
CA ALA A 79 6.10 -9.41 -4.12
C ALA A 79 6.77 -10.08 -2.91
N GLY A 80 6.68 -9.46 -1.73
CA GLY A 80 7.20 -10.01 -0.48
C GLY A 80 6.58 -11.37 -0.13
N LEU A 81 5.26 -11.49 -0.28
CA LEU A 81 4.52 -12.72 -0.04
C LEU A 81 4.91 -13.83 -1.02
N ILE A 82 5.01 -13.52 -2.32
CA ILE A 82 5.49 -14.46 -3.34
C ILE A 82 6.91 -14.93 -3.01
N GLY A 83 7.81 -13.99 -2.68
CA GLY A 83 9.17 -14.31 -2.25
C GLY A 83 9.21 -15.22 -1.03
N ARG A 84 8.31 -15.02 -0.05
CA ARG A 84 8.20 -15.88 1.12
C ARG A 84 7.74 -17.29 0.77
N ILE A 85 6.69 -17.41 -0.05
CA ILE A 85 6.11 -18.70 -0.47
C ILE A 85 7.13 -19.49 -1.30
N LEU A 86 7.87 -18.81 -2.17
CA LEU A 86 8.80 -19.44 -3.12
C LEU A 86 10.26 -19.44 -2.64
N ARG A 87 10.53 -19.10 -1.37
CA ARG A 87 11.91 -19.00 -0.82
C ARG A 87 12.74 -20.27 -1.01
N GLY A 88 12.10 -21.45 -0.98
CA GLY A 88 12.78 -22.74 -1.21
C GLY A 88 12.91 -23.13 -2.70
N ARG A 89 12.22 -22.43 -3.60
CA ARG A 89 12.19 -22.72 -5.04
C ARG A 89 13.05 -21.75 -5.85
N LEU A 90 13.12 -20.48 -5.44
CA LEU A 90 13.95 -19.47 -6.09
C LEU A 90 15.42 -19.59 -5.65
N SER A 91 16.33 -19.34 -6.59
CA SER A 91 17.75 -19.14 -6.27
C SER A 91 17.94 -17.77 -5.59
N ARG A 92 19.11 -17.52 -4.97
CA ARG A 92 19.44 -16.17 -4.45
C ARG A 92 19.32 -15.09 -5.52
N ALA A 93 19.84 -15.37 -6.72
CA ALA A 93 19.72 -14.48 -7.88
C ALA A 93 18.25 -14.29 -8.31
N GLY A 94 17.42 -15.35 -8.26
CA GLY A 94 15.98 -15.22 -8.51
C GLY A 94 15.25 -14.37 -7.48
N MET A 95 15.65 -14.43 -6.21
CA MET A 95 15.09 -13.56 -5.17
C MET A 95 15.50 -12.09 -5.39
N ILE A 96 16.76 -11.83 -5.75
CA ILE A 96 17.24 -10.49 -6.11
C ILE A 96 16.49 -9.97 -7.34
N ALA A 97 16.28 -10.81 -8.35
CA ALA A 97 15.54 -10.46 -9.54
C ALA A 97 14.06 -10.14 -9.24
N LEU A 98 13.43 -10.87 -8.33
CA LEU A 98 12.07 -10.57 -7.86
C LEU A 98 11.98 -9.20 -7.20
N VAL A 99 12.88 -8.93 -6.24
CA VAL A 99 12.94 -7.64 -5.54
C VAL A 99 13.23 -6.50 -6.52
N GLY A 100 14.23 -6.69 -7.39
CA GLY A 100 14.65 -5.70 -8.38
C GLY A 100 13.56 -5.40 -9.40
N ALA A 101 12.86 -6.40 -9.93
CA ALA A 101 11.79 -6.19 -10.89
C ALA A 101 10.55 -5.51 -10.27
N ALA A 102 10.17 -5.88 -9.05
CA ALA A 102 9.10 -5.20 -8.33
C ALA A 102 9.43 -3.72 -8.09
N LEU A 103 10.66 -3.42 -7.65
CA LEU A 103 11.14 -2.06 -7.46
C LEU A 103 11.20 -1.29 -8.78
N LEU A 104 11.66 -1.92 -9.86
CA LEU A 104 11.73 -1.30 -11.18
C LEU A 104 10.36 -0.83 -11.67
N VAL A 105 9.31 -1.64 -11.50
CA VAL A 105 7.93 -1.24 -11.86
C VAL A 105 7.52 0.03 -11.13
N GLN A 106 7.81 0.13 -9.83
CA GLN A 106 7.46 1.32 -9.04
C GLN A 106 8.26 2.56 -9.47
N LEU A 107 9.55 2.40 -9.77
CA LEU A 107 10.39 3.50 -10.25
C LEU A 107 9.99 3.96 -11.65
N VAL A 108 9.60 3.05 -12.54
CA VAL A 108 9.05 3.37 -13.85
C VAL A 108 7.73 4.12 -13.72
N ALA A 109 6.84 3.66 -12.83
CA ALA A 109 5.56 4.31 -12.58
C ALA A 109 5.73 5.75 -12.04
N LEU A 110 6.63 5.93 -11.08
CA LEU A 110 7.02 7.24 -10.55
C LEU A 110 7.62 8.13 -11.65
N GLY A 111 8.63 7.64 -12.37
CA GLY A 111 9.34 8.42 -13.39
C GLY A 111 8.43 8.84 -14.53
N GLN A 112 7.66 7.91 -15.10
CA GLN A 112 6.73 8.18 -16.19
C GLN A 112 5.68 9.21 -15.78
N THR A 113 5.02 8.99 -14.64
CA THR A 113 4.00 9.92 -14.15
C THR A 113 4.58 11.31 -13.90
N THR A 114 5.78 11.38 -13.30
CA THR A 114 6.44 12.67 -13.02
C THR A 114 6.72 13.44 -14.30
N LEU A 115 7.21 12.77 -15.35
CA LEU A 115 7.53 13.40 -16.62
C LEU A 115 6.28 13.93 -17.32
N GLU A 116 5.22 13.13 -17.41
CA GLU A 116 3.95 13.55 -18.04
C GLU A 116 3.30 14.73 -17.31
N ILE A 117 3.24 14.65 -15.97
CA ILE A 117 2.64 15.72 -15.18
C ILE A 117 3.48 16.99 -15.28
N ASN A 118 4.82 16.89 -15.19
CA ASN A 118 5.69 18.06 -15.34
C ASN A 118 5.54 18.75 -16.70
N ALA A 119 5.37 17.98 -17.78
CA ALA A 119 5.22 18.52 -19.13
C ALA A 119 3.92 19.32 -19.31
N GLY A 120 2.86 18.98 -18.57
CA GLY A 120 1.57 19.67 -18.66
C GLY A 120 1.32 20.77 -17.63
N LEU A 121 2.08 20.80 -16.52
CA LEU A 121 1.94 21.83 -15.50
C LEU A 121 2.41 23.21 -16.00
N GLN A 122 1.72 24.27 -15.56
CA GLN A 122 2.15 25.64 -15.81
C GLN A 122 3.52 25.91 -15.15
N ALA A 123 4.34 26.73 -15.80
CA ALA A 123 5.62 27.15 -15.22
C ALA A 123 5.40 27.98 -13.94
N GLY A 124 6.11 27.64 -12.87
CA GLY A 124 6.07 28.41 -11.63
C GLY A 124 6.40 27.59 -10.38
N THR A 125 6.73 28.30 -9.29
CA THR A 125 7.12 27.69 -8.01
C THR A 125 6.02 26.82 -7.41
N ALA A 126 4.75 27.20 -7.56
CA ALA A 126 3.63 26.43 -7.04
C ALA A 126 3.53 25.03 -7.69
N SER A 127 3.66 24.95 -9.01
CA SER A 127 3.67 23.68 -9.76
C SER A 127 4.87 22.81 -9.37
N ALA A 128 6.04 23.42 -9.19
CA ALA A 128 7.25 22.72 -8.76
C ALA A 128 7.09 22.13 -7.35
N ILE A 129 6.58 22.90 -6.39
CA ILE A 129 6.33 22.43 -5.01
C ILE A 129 5.27 21.31 -5.00
N TYR A 130 4.20 21.49 -5.77
CA TYR A 130 3.14 20.49 -5.90
C TYR A 130 3.68 19.15 -6.41
N LEU A 131 4.40 19.17 -7.54
CA LEU A 131 4.99 17.98 -8.12
C LEU A 131 6.03 17.35 -7.20
N ALA A 132 6.93 18.15 -6.63
CA ALA A 132 7.96 17.67 -5.71
C ALA A 132 7.35 16.98 -4.47
N THR A 133 6.21 17.48 -3.99
CA THR A 133 5.47 16.88 -2.87
C THR A 133 4.92 15.51 -3.25
N LEU A 134 4.28 15.39 -4.42
CA LEU A 134 3.75 14.10 -4.91
C LEU A 134 4.87 13.08 -5.17
N VAL A 135 5.99 13.53 -5.76
CA VAL A 135 7.19 12.71 -5.95
C VAL A 135 7.75 12.25 -4.61
N GLY A 136 7.88 13.15 -3.63
CA GLY A 136 8.41 12.83 -2.30
C GLY A 136 7.55 11.83 -1.54
N VAL A 137 6.23 12.01 -1.56
CA VAL A 137 5.28 11.06 -0.96
C VAL A 137 5.36 9.69 -1.64
N THR A 138 5.42 9.67 -2.96
CA THR A 138 5.53 8.41 -3.72
C THR A 138 6.85 7.72 -3.43
N ALA A 139 7.97 8.44 -3.39
CA ALA A 139 9.28 7.90 -3.05
C ALA A 139 9.30 7.31 -1.63
N LEU A 140 8.68 7.99 -0.65
CA LEU A 140 8.51 7.46 0.70
C LEU A 140 7.66 6.18 0.69
N ALA A 141 6.56 6.15 -0.06
CA ALA A 141 5.74 4.96 -0.22
C ALA A 141 6.53 3.79 -0.84
N VAL A 142 7.41 4.05 -1.81
CA VAL A 142 8.33 3.04 -2.38
C VAL A 142 9.27 2.49 -1.32
N VAL A 143 9.84 3.34 -0.47
CA VAL A 143 10.71 2.91 0.63
C VAL A 143 9.94 2.04 1.63
N VAL A 144 8.75 2.47 2.05
CA VAL A 144 7.88 1.71 2.97
C VAL A 144 7.49 0.36 2.34
N GLY A 145 7.11 0.35 1.06
CA GLY A 145 6.80 -0.85 0.30
C GLY A 145 7.99 -1.81 0.22
N LEU A 146 9.19 -1.29 -0.07
CA LEU A 146 10.43 -2.08 -0.11
C LEU A 146 10.74 -2.69 1.26
N VAL A 147 10.64 -1.92 2.35
CA VAL A 147 10.83 -2.43 3.71
C VAL A 147 9.82 -3.53 4.03
N ALA A 148 8.54 -3.32 3.72
CA ALA A 148 7.49 -4.33 3.90
C ALA A 148 7.79 -5.59 3.09
N MET A 149 8.16 -5.46 1.81
CA MET A 149 8.56 -6.57 0.94
C MET A 149 9.70 -7.38 1.53
N LEU A 150 10.76 -6.72 2.01
CA LEU A 150 11.92 -7.38 2.61
C LEU A 150 11.58 -8.06 3.94
N LEU A 151 10.75 -7.42 4.77
CA LEU A 151 10.24 -8.01 6.01
C LEU A 151 9.41 -9.27 5.73
N VAL A 152 8.51 -9.24 4.74
CA VAL A 152 7.70 -10.42 4.38
C VAL A 152 8.56 -11.51 3.75
N SER A 153 9.49 -11.19 2.84
CA SER A 153 10.25 -12.21 2.11
C SER A 153 11.39 -12.82 2.93
N LEU A 154 12.15 -12.00 3.65
CA LEU A 154 13.43 -12.41 4.25
C LEU A 154 13.36 -12.64 5.76
N ALA A 155 12.57 -11.84 6.48
CA ALA A 155 12.61 -11.83 7.94
C ALA A 155 12.01 -13.10 8.57
N PRO A 156 12.36 -13.40 9.84
CA PRO A 156 11.64 -14.37 10.66
C PRO A 156 10.15 -14.04 10.74
N ARG A 157 9.34 -14.98 11.24
CA ARG A 157 7.87 -14.81 11.31
C ARG A 157 7.44 -13.49 11.96
N ALA A 158 8.15 -13.03 12.98
CA ALA A 158 7.90 -11.73 13.63
C ALA A 158 7.99 -10.56 12.64
N GLY A 159 9.10 -10.42 11.90
CA GLY A 159 9.24 -9.36 10.90
C GLY A 159 8.21 -9.49 9.77
N ALA A 160 7.92 -10.72 9.34
CA ALA A 160 6.91 -10.95 8.31
C ALA A 160 5.50 -10.50 8.73
N VAL A 161 5.12 -10.63 10.01
CA VAL A 161 3.84 -10.11 10.51
C VAL A 161 3.77 -8.59 10.34
N VAL A 162 4.84 -7.86 10.67
CA VAL A 162 4.88 -6.40 10.50
C VAL A 162 4.74 -6.02 9.03
N GLY A 163 5.50 -6.66 8.14
CA GLY A 163 5.41 -6.40 6.70
C GLY A 163 4.03 -6.76 6.12
N LEU A 164 3.43 -7.87 6.55
CA LEU A 164 2.06 -8.26 6.16
C LEU A 164 1.01 -7.29 6.70
N ALA A 165 1.20 -6.74 7.90
CA ALA A 165 0.29 -5.76 8.47
C ALA A 165 0.30 -4.45 7.67
N VAL A 166 1.49 -3.97 7.29
CA VAL A 166 1.64 -2.81 6.41
C VAL A 166 0.94 -3.04 5.07
N GLY A 167 1.19 -4.19 4.43
CA GLY A 167 0.53 -4.55 3.18
C GLY A 167 -0.99 -4.68 3.29
N ALA A 168 -1.48 -5.30 4.37
CA ALA A 168 -2.90 -5.48 4.62
C ALA A 168 -3.62 -4.13 4.80
N LEU A 169 -3.03 -3.19 5.53
CA LEU A 169 -3.61 -1.86 5.75
C LEU A 169 -3.62 -0.99 4.49
N ALA A 170 -2.64 -1.18 3.61
CA ALA A 170 -2.60 -0.54 2.30
C ALA A 170 -3.71 -1.03 1.34
N LEU A 171 -4.33 -2.19 1.61
CA LEU A 171 -5.44 -2.70 0.79
C LEU A 171 -6.67 -1.79 0.83
N GLY A 172 -6.93 -1.08 1.93
CA GLY A 172 -8.08 -0.17 2.02
C GLY A 172 -8.07 0.86 0.88
N PRO A 173 -7.06 1.76 0.83
CA PRO A 173 -6.91 2.71 -0.27
C PRO A 173 -6.75 2.07 -1.65
N TRP A 174 -6.03 0.94 -1.75
CA TRP A 174 -5.88 0.20 -3.02
C TRP A 174 -7.24 -0.26 -3.59
N MET A 175 -8.15 -0.70 -2.73
CA MET A 175 -9.49 -1.16 -3.11
C MET A 175 -10.43 -0.01 -3.46
N THR A 176 -10.34 1.12 -2.75
CA THR A 176 -11.33 2.20 -2.85
C THR A 176 -10.95 3.33 -3.80
N GLY A 177 -9.66 3.61 -3.97
CA GLY A 177 -9.15 4.79 -4.65
C GLY A 177 -9.76 5.06 -6.03
N PRO A 178 -9.69 4.11 -6.98
CA PRO A 178 -10.17 4.34 -8.34
C PRO A 178 -11.69 4.53 -8.44
N TRP A 179 -12.46 4.01 -7.48
CA TRP A 179 -13.92 3.96 -7.55
C TRP A 179 -14.60 5.14 -6.89
N ILE A 180 -13.97 5.76 -5.89
CA ILE A 180 -14.55 6.89 -5.16
C ILE A 180 -14.27 8.23 -5.88
N GLY A 181 -13.18 8.32 -6.65
CA GLY A 181 -12.82 9.54 -7.39
C GLY A 181 -13.52 9.74 -8.76
N GLY A 182 -14.12 8.68 -9.33
CA GLY A 182 -14.62 8.67 -10.72
C GLY A 182 -16.10 8.98 -10.92
N GLY A 183 -16.87 9.29 -9.87
CA GLY A 183 -18.28 9.70 -9.99
C GLY A 183 -19.30 8.60 -10.31
N GLU A 184 -18.87 7.42 -10.77
CA GLU A 184 -19.77 6.30 -11.11
C GLU A 184 -19.45 5.05 -10.28
N LEU A 185 -19.98 4.99 -9.05
CA LEU A 185 -20.14 3.70 -8.39
C LEU A 185 -21.34 3.00 -9.03
N ILE A 186 -21.16 1.74 -9.47
CA ILE A 186 -22.28 0.87 -9.82
C ILE A 186 -23.27 0.92 -8.64
N PRO A 187 -24.55 1.28 -8.87
CA PRO A 187 -25.55 1.37 -7.79
C PRO A 187 -25.56 0.08 -6.96
N GLY A 188 -25.31 0.21 -5.65
CA GLY A 188 -25.26 -0.91 -4.70
C GLY A 188 -23.87 -1.52 -4.46
N ALA A 189 -22.92 -1.43 -5.39
CA ALA A 189 -21.58 -2.00 -5.22
C ALA A 189 -20.72 -1.21 -4.22
N GLY A 190 -20.94 0.11 -4.11
CA GLY A 190 -20.19 0.98 -3.21
C GLY A 190 -20.31 0.59 -1.73
N GLY A 191 -21.49 0.18 -1.27
CA GLY A 191 -21.68 -0.25 0.12
C GLY A 191 -20.90 -1.51 0.46
N VAL A 192 -20.90 -2.50 -0.45
CA VAL A 192 -20.13 -3.74 -0.29
C VAL A 192 -18.63 -3.46 -0.33
N LEU A 193 -18.17 -2.66 -1.30
CA LEU A 193 -16.75 -2.30 -1.42
C LEU A 193 -16.23 -1.59 -0.16
N LEU A 194 -16.98 -0.62 0.37
CA LEU A 194 -16.64 0.08 1.60
C LEU A 194 -16.64 -0.86 2.81
N ALA A 195 -17.60 -1.78 2.89
CA ALA A 195 -17.62 -2.80 3.94
C ALA A 195 -16.38 -3.70 3.87
N VAL A 196 -16.01 -4.18 2.68
CA VAL A 196 -14.81 -5.01 2.50
C VAL A 196 -13.55 -4.20 2.82
N ALA A 197 -13.40 -2.98 2.30
CA ALA A 197 -12.25 -2.13 2.57
C ALA A 197 -12.10 -1.79 4.07
N ARG A 198 -13.22 -1.69 4.80
CA ARG A 198 -13.22 -1.47 6.25
C ARG A 198 -12.77 -2.70 7.04
N TRP A 199 -13.26 -3.89 6.68
CA TRP A 199 -13.10 -5.09 7.50
C TRP A 199 -11.96 -6.01 7.07
N LEU A 200 -11.64 -6.05 5.78
CA LEU A 200 -10.62 -6.95 5.25
C LEU A 200 -9.21 -6.65 5.81
N PRO A 201 -8.74 -5.39 5.89
CA PRO A 201 -7.41 -5.10 6.45
C PRO A 201 -7.19 -5.65 7.87
N PRO A 202 -8.01 -5.33 8.90
CA PRO A 202 -7.79 -5.86 10.24
C PRO A 202 -7.93 -7.38 10.31
N MET A 203 -8.80 -8.00 9.49
CA MET A 203 -8.90 -9.46 9.41
C MET A 203 -7.60 -10.09 8.93
N LEU A 204 -6.97 -9.52 7.89
CA LEU A 204 -5.70 -10.01 7.37
C LEU A 204 -4.54 -9.80 8.35
N VAL A 205 -4.52 -8.70 9.11
CA VAL A 205 -3.56 -8.51 10.21
C VAL A 205 -3.75 -9.59 11.27
N GLY A 206 -4.99 -9.85 11.70
CA GLY A 206 -5.31 -10.90 12.65
C GLY A 206 -4.89 -12.29 12.17
N ALA A 207 -5.11 -12.59 10.89
CA ALA A 207 -4.68 -13.84 10.26
C ALA A 207 -3.14 -13.97 10.23
N ALA A 208 -2.41 -12.89 9.96
CA ALA A 208 -0.95 -12.86 10.01
C ALA A 208 -0.43 -13.13 11.44
N ILE A 209 -1.06 -12.53 12.45
CA ILE A 209 -0.75 -12.76 13.86
C ILE A 209 -1.00 -14.24 14.23
N ALA A 210 -2.16 -14.79 13.84
CA ALA A 210 -2.49 -16.20 14.09
C ALA A 210 -1.47 -17.14 13.43
N TRP A 211 -1.08 -16.87 12.18
CA TRP A 211 -0.08 -17.65 11.44
C TRP A 211 1.30 -17.65 12.13
N ALA A 212 1.71 -16.51 12.68
CA ALA A 212 2.97 -16.43 13.42
C ALA A 212 2.88 -17.10 14.80
N GLY A 213 1.74 -16.95 15.49
CA GLY A 213 1.50 -17.35 16.87
C GLY A 213 2.34 -16.56 17.88
N LEU A 214 2.09 -16.75 19.18
CA LEU A 214 2.64 -15.92 20.27
C LEU A 214 3.73 -16.61 21.12
N ARG A 215 4.50 -17.53 20.53
CA ARG A 215 5.44 -18.40 21.27
C ARG A 215 6.79 -17.76 21.64
N SER A 216 7.05 -16.53 21.24
CA SER A 216 8.30 -15.82 21.57
C SER A 216 8.07 -14.33 21.69
N LEU A 217 8.93 -13.66 22.46
CA LEU A 217 8.84 -12.21 22.69
C LEU A 217 8.78 -11.43 21.37
N GLY A 218 9.64 -11.75 20.40
CA GLY A 218 9.61 -11.09 19.09
C GLY A 218 8.27 -11.23 18.35
N ARG A 219 7.54 -12.34 18.51
CA ARG A 219 6.22 -12.51 17.89
C ARG A 219 5.13 -11.78 18.65
N VAL A 220 5.24 -11.69 19.98
CA VAL A 220 4.36 -10.86 20.81
C VAL A 220 4.53 -9.39 20.42
N LEU A 221 5.76 -8.90 20.35
CA LEU A 221 6.05 -7.53 19.92
C LEU A 221 5.53 -7.26 18.50
N ALA A 222 5.72 -8.19 17.55
CA ALA A 222 5.18 -8.05 16.20
C ALA A 222 3.64 -8.01 16.17
N ALA A 223 2.96 -8.78 17.03
CA ALA A 223 1.51 -8.73 17.16
C ALA A 223 1.04 -7.39 17.74
N LEU A 224 1.73 -6.86 18.76
CA LEU A 224 1.46 -5.54 19.31
C LEU A 224 1.68 -4.43 18.27
N VAL A 225 2.74 -4.51 17.47
CA VAL A 225 2.97 -3.59 16.35
C VAL A 225 1.84 -3.71 15.32
N GLY A 226 1.40 -4.92 14.97
CA GLY A 226 0.26 -5.12 14.08
C GLY A 226 -1.02 -4.46 14.60
N LEU A 227 -1.33 -4.62 15.89
CA LEU A 227 -2.47 -3.96 16.53
C LEU A 227 -2.32 -2.44 16.56
N LEU A 228 -1.13 -1.94 16.89
CA LEU A 228 -0.82 -0.51 16.85
C LEU A 228 -1.02 0.07 15.46
N LEU A 229 -0.60 -0.65 14.41
CA LEU A 229 -0.81 -0.23 13.03
C LEU A 229 -2.30 -0.22 12.66
N VAL A 230 -3.07 -1.24 13.06
CA VAL A 230 -4.54 -1.27 12.86
C VAL A 230 -5.21 -0.07 13.54
N TRP A 231 -4.69 0.38 14.68
CA TRP A 231 -5.21 1.54 15.39
C TRP A 231 -4.81 2.87 14.72
N VAL A 232 -3.53 3.05 14.42
CA VAL A 232 -2.96 4.35 14.02
C VAL A 232 -3.12 4.63 12.53
N VAL A 233 -2.94 3.63 11.66
CA VAL A 233 -2.92 3.85 10.21
C VAL A 233 -4.24 4.42 9.68
N PRO A 234 -5.43 3.88 10.01
CA PRO A 234 -6.70 4.46 9.55
C PRO A 234 -6.91 5.91 10.02
N ALA A 235 -6.53 6.21 11.27
CA ALA A 235 -6.61 7.56 11.80
C ALA A 235 -5.65 8.52 11.07
N LEU A 236 -4.43 8.04 10.77
CA LEU A 236 -3.44 8.78 9.99
C LEU A 236 -3.93 9.04 8.56
N THR A 237 -4.47 8.04 7.88
CA THR A 237 -5.07 8.18 6.54
C THR A 237 -6.18 9.22 6.54
N THR A 238 -7.05 9.19 7.56
CA THR A 238 -8.13 10.17 7.73
C THR A 238 -7.59 11.59 7.92
N ALA A 239 -6.58 11.77 8.79
CA ALA A 239 -5.97 13.05 9.05
C ALA A 239 -5.26 13.63 7.81
N ILE A 240 -4.51 12.80 7.07
CA ILE A 240 -3.86 13.20 5.81
C ILE A 240 -4.91 13.71 4.82
N GLN A 241 -5.99 12.94 4.60
CA GLN A 241 -7.03 13.31 3.64
C GLN A 241 -7.77 14.58 4.06
N ALA A 242 -8.10 14.72 5.34
CA ALA A 242 -8.73 15.93 5.86
C ALA A 242 -7.84 17.16 5.67
N SER A 243 -6.54 17.05 5.98
CA SER A 243 -5.59 18.15 5.85
C SER A 243 -5.37 18.57 4.39
N LEU A 244 -5.19 17.62 3.48
CA LEU A 244 -5.02 17.90 2.06
C LEU A 244 -6.27 18.50 1.41
N GLY A 245 -7.46 18.17 1.93
CA GLY A 245 -8.71 18.80 1.53
C GLY A 245 -8.85 20.27 1.96
N SER A 246 -8.12 20.71 2.99
CA SER A 246 -8.25 22.05 3.56
C SER A 246 -7.38 23.07 2.84
N ARG A 247 -7.82 23.49 1.65
CA ARG A 247 -7.10 24.44 0.77
C ARG A 247 -6.74 25.76 1.47
N ALA A 248 -7.56 26.22 2.42
CA ALA A 248 -7.33 27.45 3.18
C ALA A 248 -6.09 27.35 4.11
N LEU A 249 -5.81 26.17 4.65
CA LEU A 249 -4.71 25.94 5.59
C LEU A 249 -3.38 25.62 4.90
N LEU A 250 -3.37 25.36 3.58
CA LEU A 250 -2.11 25.06 2.86
C LEU A 250 -1.10 26.22 2.86
N ARG A 251 -1.56 27.45 3.13
CA ARG A 251 -0.70 28.64 3.29
C ARG A 251 -0.27 28.89 4.74
N ASP A 252 -0.85 28.18 5.70
CA ASP A 252 -0.59 28.29 7.13
C ASP A 252 -0.16 26.91 7.68
N LEU A 253 1.14 26.62 7.56
CA LEU A 253 1.72 25.33 7.97
C LEU A 253 1.46 25.00 9.45
N PRO A 254 1.65 25.94 10.41
CA PRO A 254 1.28 25.72 11.80
C PRO A 254 -0.20 25.36 11.99
N GLY A 255 -1.10 26.10 11.33
CA GLY A 255 -2.54 25.80 11.37
C GLY A 255 -2.89 24.45 10.74
N LEU A 256 -2.23 24.07 9.65
CA LEU A 256 -2.40 22.77 9.01
C LEU A 256 -1.94 21.62 9.91
N LEU A 257 -0.83 21.78 10.64
CA LEU A 257 -0.31 20.79 11.58
C LEU A 257 -1.24 20.64 12.79
N ASP A 258 -1.72 21.75 13.36
CA ASP A 258 -2.70 21.70 14.45
C ASP A 258 -3.99 21.00 14.00
N TYR A 259 -4.52 21.34 12.82
CA TYR A 259 -5.69 20.68 12.25
C TYR A 259 -5.44 19.17 12.03
N PHE A 260 -4.30 18.80 11.45
CA PHE A 260 -3.89 17.41 11.26
C PHE A 260 -3.88 16.64 12.59
N LEU A 261 -3.22 17.18 13.61
CA LEU A 261 -3.09 16.53 14.92
C LEU A 261 -4.45 16.39 15.61
N ARG A 262 -5.34 17.38 15.46
CA ARG A 262 -6.71 17.30 15.99
C ARG A 262 -7.53 16.22 15.31
N VAL A 263 -7.51 16.14 13.98
CA VAL A 263 -8.21 15.08 13.24
C VAL A 263 -7.64 13.71 13.56
N LEU A 264 -6.31 13.60 13.65
CA LEU A 264 -5.63 12.36 14.03
C LEU A 264 -6.06 11.91 15.43
N ALA A 265 -6.01 12.81 16.42
CA ALA A 265 -6.42 12.52 17.78
C ALA A 265 -7.90 12.14 17.85
N ALA A 266 -8.78 12.88 17.18
CA ALA A 266 -10.21 12.58 17.14
C ALA A 266 -10.47 11.20 16.51
N ALA A 267 -9.87 10.90 15.37
CA ALA A 267 -10.04 9.61 14.69
C ALA A 267 -9.45 8.43 15.50
N ALA A 268 -8.31 8.63 16.16
CA ALA A 268 -7.65 7.60 16.96
C ALA A 268 -8.35 7.34 18.30
N THR A 269 -9.03 8.33 18.88
CA THR A 269 -9.64 8.21 20.22
C THR A 269 -11.13 7.98 20.21
N THR A 270 -11.82 8.23 19.08
CA THR A 270 -13.27 7.97 18.97
C THR A 270 -13.55 6.46 19.02
N PRO A 271 -14.21 5.94 20.07
CA PRO A 271 -14.34 4.50 20.26
C PRO A 271 -15.08 3.79 19.12
N ALA A 272 -16.11 4.42 18.56
CA ALA A 272 -16.90 3.88 17.45
C ALA A 272 -16.09 3.70 16.15
N VAL A 273 -14.98 4.42 16.00
CA VAL A 273 -14.08 4.34 14.84
C VAL A 273 -12.91 3.41 15.14
N ALA A 274 -12.25 3.59 16.28
CA ALA A 274 -11.00 2.91 16.62
C ALA A 274 -11.17 1.46 17.11
N LEU A 275 -12.18 1.18 17.93
CA LEU A 275 -12.32 -0.14 18.56
C LEU A 275 -12.75 -1.26 17.61
N PRO A 276 -13.72 -1.08 16.69
CA PRO A 276 -14.22 -2.20 15.90
C PRO A 276 -13.15 -2.92 15.05
N PRO A 277 -12.25 -2.22 14.33
CA PRO A 277 -11.16 -2.88 13.61
C PRO A 277 -10.21 -3.66 14.54
N LEU A 278 -9.93 -3.14 15.73
CA LEU A 278 -9.09 -3.81 16.72
C LEU A 278 -9.74 -5.10 17.24
N VAL A 279 -11.03 -5.04 17.58
CA VAL A 279 -11.81 -6.20 18.01
C VAL A 279 -11.81 -7.27 16.93
N VAL A 280 -12.06 -6.90 15.68
CA VAL A 280 -12.03 -7.85 14.55
C VAL A 280 -10.65 -8.48 14.39
N CYS A 281 -9.58 -7.69 14.44
CA CYS A 281 -8.21 -8.20 14.37
C CYS A 281 -7.92 -9.23 15.49
N VAL A 282 -8.28 -8.90 16.73
CA VAL A 282 -8.08 -9.77 17.90
C VAL A 282 -8.92 -11.05 17.79
N VAL A 283 -10.18 -10.95 17.39
CA VAL A 283 -11.07 -12.10 17.21
C VAL A 283 -10.52 -13.04 16.14
N VAL A 284 -10.14 -12.53 14.97
CA VAL A 284 -9.55 -13.35 13.89
C VAL A 284 -8.25 -13.99 14.34
N ALA A 285 -7.38 -13.25 15.04
CA ALA A 285 -6.15 -13.80 15.60
C ALA A 285 -6.42 -14.94 16.59
N GLY A 286 -7.37 -14.73 17.53
CA GLY A 286 -7.78 -15.71 18.52
C GLY A 286 -8.33 -17.00 17.90
N LEU A 287 -9.31 -16.86 16.99
CA LEU A 287 -9.92 -17.99 16.28
C LEU A 287 -8.88 -18.78 15.48
N GLY A 288 -8.01 -18.08 14.73
CA GLY A 288 -6.96 -18.73 13.95
C GLY A 288 -5.98 -19.53 14.81
N MET A 289 -5.64 -19.03 16.01
CA MET A 289 -4.79 -19.75 16.96
C MET A 289 -5.48 -20.98 17.57
N LEU A 290 -6.79 -20.91 17.86
CA LEU A 290 -7.56 -22.05 18.39
C LEU A 290 -7.60 -23.21 17.38
N VAL A 291 -7.91 -22.93 16.11
CA VAL A 291 -7.91 -23.94 15.04
C VAL A 291 -6.55 -24.61 14.89
N HIS A 292 -5.46 -23.84 15.01
CA HIS A 292 -4.10 -24.37 14.90
C HIS A 292 -3.66 -25.23 16.09
N ARG A 293 -4.28 -25.04 17.27
CA ARG A 293 -4.07 -25.89 18.44
C ARG A 293 -4.84 -27.21 18.31
N GLY A 294 -6.09 -27.18 17.86
CA GLY A 294 -6.91 -28.38 17.67
C GLY A 294 -6.29 -29.39 16.70
N ARG A 295 -5.73 -28.92 15.58
CA ARG A 295 -5.04 -29.76 14.57
C ARG A 295 -3.73 -30.40 15.02
N ARG A 296 -3.21 -30.07 16.21
CA ARG A 296 -1.99 -30.68 16.76
C ARG A 296 -2.27 -31.75 17.81
N VAL A 297 -3.51 -31.84 18.29
CA VAL A 297 -3.91 -32.70 19.40
C VAL A 297 -4.74 -33.90 18.93
N GLY A 298 -5.37 -33.82 17.75
CA GLY A 298 -5.98 -34.95 17.05
C GLY A 298 -5.07 -35.47 15.94
#